data_AF-A0A1Q6M0F1-F1
#
_entry.id   AF-A0A1Q6M0F1-F1
#
_cell.length_a   1.000
_cell.length_b   1.000
_cell.length_c   1.000
_cell.angle_alpha   90.00
_cell.angle_beta   90.00
_cell.angle_gamma   90.00
#
_symmetry.space_group_name_H-M   'P 1'
#
loop_
_entity.id
_entity.type
_entity.pdbx_description
1 polymer ?
#
loop_
_entity_poly.entity_id
_entity_poly.type
_entity_poly.pdbx_seq_one_letter_code
_entity_poly.pdbx_strand_id
1 'polypeptide(L)'
;MEILDLEELKENKSEVIDENLKGFMSKDEEVSKLLEDKIGEIDSETEKLNAKEEEIKELEESSREKISMDASPDELIEIAGKIKSAQSELSEINANIEKLENERKELEETKNNVEETKKEYIKNLSSFRRCKKGKRKKASIFTRKQK
;
A
#
# COMPACT_ATOMS: atom_id res chain seq x y z
N MET A 1 -45.00 27.61 -2.98
CA MET A 1 -43.58 27.79 -3.32
C MET A 1 -42.82 27.49 -2.04
N GLU A 2 -42.31 26.27 -1.88
CA GLU A 2 -41.54 25.89 -0.70
C GLU A 2 -40.19 26.60 -0.77
N ILE A 3 -39.96 27.50 0.19
CA ILE A 3 -38.68 28.15 0.38
C ILE A 3 -37.81 27.12 1.10
N LEU A 4 -36.97 26.40 0.35
CA LEU A 4 -35.95 25.56 0.97
C LEU A 4 -35.08 26.44 1.87
N ASP A 5 -35.05 26.13 3.17
CA ASP A 5 -34.34 26.93 4.15
C ASP A 5 -32.85 26.95 3.82
N LEU A 6 -32.31 28.16 3.72
CA LEU A 6 -30.88 28.39 3.44
C LEU A 6 -29.96 27.82 4.54
N GLU A 7 -30.52 27.45 5.69
CA GLU A 7 -29.83 26.76 6.78
C GLU A 7 -29.78 25.25 6.51
N GLU A 8 -30.90 24.62 6.18
CA GLU A 8 -31.00 23.21 5.79
C GLU A 8 -30.09 22.88 4.58
N LEU A 9 -30.05 23.76 3.57
CA LEU A 9 -29.14 23.62 2.42
C LEU A 9 -27.64 23.80 2.74
N LYS A 10 -27.29 24.46 3.86
CA LYS A 10 -25.89 24.58 4.32
C LYS A 10 -25.50 23.38 5.18
N GLU A 11 -26.43 22.89 5.99
CA GLU A 11 -26.25 21.75 6.89
C GLU A 11 -26.04 20.47 6.08
N ASN A 12 -26.91 20.20 5.10
CA ASN A 12 -26.79 19.08 4.16
C ASN A 12 -25.46 19.12 3.36
N LYS A 13 -24.93 20.31 3.06
CA LYS A 13 -23.62 20.45 2.38
C LYS A 13 -22.45 20.25 3.32
N SER A 14 -22.60 20.49 4.62
CA SER A 14 -21.56 20.25 5.61
C SER A 14 -21.44 18.75 5.89
N GLU A 15 -22.57 18.07 6.10
CA GLU A 15 -22.61 16.62 6.33
C GLU A 15 -21.98 15.84 5.18
N VAL A 16 -22.34 16.15 3.92
CA VAL A 16 -21.74 15.50 2.74
C VAL A 16 -20.22 15.75 2.64
N ILE A 17 -19.72 16.89 3.13
CA ILE A 17 -18.27 17.16 3.15
C ILE A 17 -17.57 16.30 4.21
N ASP A 18 -18.16 16.19 5.39
CA ASP A 18 -17.61 15.43 6.49
C ASP A 18 -17.63 13.92 6.19
N GLU A 19 -18.67 13.42 5.53
CA GLU A 19 -18.76 12.03 5.05
C GLU A 19 -17.67 11.71 4.01
N ASN A 20 -17.43 12.60 3.04
CA ASN A 20 -16.39 12.39 2.03
C ASN A 20 -14.98 12.39 2.66
N LEU A 21 -14.70 13.33 3.59
CA LEU A 21 -13.43 13.38 4.31
C LEU A 21 -13.22 12.13 5.17
N LYS A 22 -14.27 11.66 5.85
CA LYS A 22 -14.25 10.40 6.59
C LYS A 22 -13.98 9.20 5.66
N GLY A 23 -14.60 9.18 4.48
CA GLY A 23 -14.36 8.17 3.45
C GLY A 23 -12.89 8.11 2.99
N PHE A 24 -12.22 9.26 2.81
CA PHE A 24 -10.79 9.27 2.51
C PHE A 24 -9.94 8.71 3.66
N MET A 25 -10.28 9.02 4.91
CA MET A 25 -9.55 8.48 6.07
C MET A 25 -9.72 6.97 6.20
N SER A 26 -10.92 6.45 6.01
CA SER A 26 -11.17 5.00 6.06
C SER A 26 -10.40 4.24 4.98
N LYS A 27 -10.36 4.78 3.74
CA LYS A 27 -9.58 4.17 2.66
C LYS A 27 -8.08 4.19 2.92
N ASP A 28 -7.55 5.32 3.42
CA ASP A 28 -6.13 5.45 3.77
C ASP A 28 -5.72 4.48 4.90
N GLU A 29 -6.59 4.29 5.89
CA GLU A 29 -6.39 3.31 6.96
C GLU A 29 -6.44 1.87 6.44
N GLU A 30 -7.40 1.54 5.56
CA GLU A 30 -7.53 0.23 4.94
C GLU A 30 -6.30 -0.12 4.09
N VAL A 31 -5.88 0.79 3.20
CA VAL A 31 -4.70 0.59 2.35
C VAL A 31 -3.42 0.48 3.19
N SER A 32 -3.32 1.25 4.28
CA SER A 32 -2.15 1.16 5.18
C SER A 32 -2.07 -0.19 5.90
N LYS A 33 -3.19 -0.74 6.36
CA LYS A 33 -3.22 -2.09 6.95
C LYS A 33 -2.81 -3.16 5.93
N LEU A 34 -3.34 -3.09 4.71
CA LEU A 34 -2.97 -4.02 3.65
C LEU A 34 -1.48 -3.94 3.29
N LEU A 35 -0.89 -2.74 3.32
CA LEU A 35 0.55 -2.56 3.12
C LEU A 35 1.38 -3.17 4.25
N GLU A 36 0.98 -2.97 5.51
CA GLU A 36 1.64 -3.58 6.66
C GLU A 36 1.59 -5.11 6.59
N ASP A 37 0.42 -5.68 6.29
CA ASP A 37 0.24 -7.12 6.10
C ASP A 37 1.15 -7.63 4.97
N LYS A 38 1.24 -6.88 3.86
CA LYS A 38 2.06 -7.29 2.72
C LYS A 38 3.55 -7.27 3.02
N ILE A 39 4.01 -6.28 3.77
CA ILE A 39 5.39 -6.20 4.23
C ILE A 39 5.70 -7.40 5.15
N GLY A 40 4.78 -7.74 6.07
CA GLY A 40 4.93 -8.92 6.91
C GLY A 40 5.00 -10.24 6.13
N GLU A 41 4.21 -10.40 5.07
CA GLU A 41 4.30 -11.55 4.16
C GLU A 41 5.66 -11.62 3.45
N ILE A 42 6.17 -10.48 2.95
CA ILE A 42 7.48 -10.40 2.29
C ILE A 42 8.60 -10.75 3.27
N ASP A 43 8.57 -10.23 4.49
CA ASP A 43 9.57 -10.52 5.51
C ASP A 43 9.59 -12.02 5.83
N SER A 44 8.41 -12.63 5.99
CA SER A 44 8.26 -14.07 6.23
C SER A 44 8.81 -14.93 5.09
N GLU A 45 8.51 -14.59 3.83
CA GLU A 45 9.07 -15.30 2.68
C GLU A 45 10.58 -15.07 2.53
N THR A 46 11.07 -13.88 2.86
CA THR A 46 12.52 -13.58 2.84
C THR A 46 13.28 -14.39 3.89
N GLU A 47 12.70 -14.61 5.08
CA GLU A 47 13.28 -15.52 6.08
C GLU A 47 13.37 -16.96 5.55
N LYS A 48 12.33 -17.45 4.86
CA LYS A 48 12.36 -18.77 4.22
C LYS A 48 13.41 -18.86 3.12
N LEU A 49 13.56 -17.79 2.33
CA LEU A 49 14.58 -17.70 1.28
C LEU A 49 15.98 -17.85 1.88
N ASN A 50 16.29 -17.07 2.92
CA ASN A 50 17.59 -17.12 3.60
C ASN A 50 17.87 -18.51 4.21
N ALA A 51 16.86 -19.14 4.81
CA ALA A 51 17.00 -20.49 5.34
C ALA A 51 17.33 -21.53 4.25
N LYS A 52 16.73 -21.40 3.06
CA LYS A 52 17.00 -22.28 1.92
C LYS A 52 18.37 -22.02 1.29
N GLU A 53 18.82 -20.77 1.25
CA GLU A 53 20.17 -20.43 0.79
C GLU A 53 21.26 -21.04 1.69
N GLU A 54 21.09 -20.96 3.02
CA GLU A 54 22.01 -21.62 3.95
C GLU A 54 21.93 -23.15 3.85
N GLU A 55 20.75 -23.76 3.67
CA GLU A 55 20.62 -25.21 3.44
C GLU A 55 21.42 -25.67 2.20
N ILE A 56 21.31 -24.95 1.09
CA ILE A 56 22.07 -25.25 -0.14
C ILE A 56 23.57 -25.13 0.12
N LYS A 57 23.99 -24.09 0.83
CA LYS A 57 25.40 -23.85 1.15
C LYS A 57 25.99 -24.95 2.03
N GLU A 58 25.26 -25.41 3.04
CA GLU A 58 25.64 -26.56 3.87
C GLU A 58 25.75 -27.85 3.04
N LEU A 59 24.80 -28.10 2.12
CA LEU A 59 24.85 -29.26 1.23
C LEU A 59 26.03 -29.19 0.26
N GLU A 60 26.37 -28.01 -0.27
CA GLU A 60 27.53 -27.80 -1.13
C GLU A 60 28.85 -28.00 -0.37
N GLU A 61 28.94 -27.52 0.87
CA GLU A 61 30.11 -27.73 1.72
C GLU A 61 30.27 -29.21 2.08
N SER A 62 29.18 -29.88 2.47
CA SER A 62 29.16 -31.32 2.72
C SER A 62 29.59 -32.11 1.48
N SER A 63 29.14 -31.71 0.29
CA SER A 63 29.56 -32.32 -0.98
C SER A 63 31.08 -32.21 -1.18
N ARG A 64 31.66 -31.03 -0.94
CA ARG A 64 33.11 -30.79 -1.07
C ARG A 64 33.92 -31.60 -0.05
N GLU A 65 33.47 -31.67 1.20
CA GLU A 65 34.12 -32.47 2.25
C GLU A 65 34.09 -33.97 1.89
N LYS A 66 32.94 -34.48 1.44
CA LYS A 66 32.80 -35.88 1.02
C LYS A 66 33.68 -36.24 -0.17
N ILE A 67 33.80 -35.35 -1.16
CA ILE A 67 34.73 -35.54 -2.28
C ILE A 67 36.18 -35.65 -1.77
N SER A 68 36.55 -34.88 -0.74
CA SER A 68 37.87 -34.97 -0.12
C SER A 68 38.10 -36.26 0.68
N MET A 69 37.04 -37.02 0.99
CA MET A 69 37.08 -38.29 1.72
C MET A 69 36.88 -39.52 0.80
N ASP A 70 37.05 -39.38 -0.52
CA ASP A 70 36.83 -40.44 -1.51
C ASP A 70 35.41 -41.06 -1.44
N ALA A 71 34.39 -40.23 -1.22
CA ALA A 71 32.99 -40.68 -1.13
C ALA A 71 32.51 -41.41 -2.40
N SER A 72 31.58 -42.36 -2.20
CA SER A 72 30.97 -43.11 -3.30
C SER A 72 30.18 -42.19 -4.26
N PRO A 73 30.17 -42.47 -5.57
CA PRO A 73 29.33 -41.77 -6.53
C PRO A 73 27.86 -41.67 -6.14
N ASP A 74 27.30 -42.71 -5.50
CA ASP A 74 25.89 -42.74 -5.08
C ASP A 74 25.58 -41.68 -4.01
N GLU A 75 26.50 -41.44 -3.08
CA GLU A 75 26.34 -40.42 -2.04
C GLU A 75 26.39 -39.00 -2.62
N LEU A 76 27.24 -38.79 -3.64
CA LEU A 76 27.32 -37.51 -4.34
C LEU A 76 26.06 -37.23 -5.17
N ILE A 77 25.48 -38.27 -5.78
CA ILE A 77 24.20 -38.17 -6.51
C ILE A 77 23.07 -37.80 -5.55
N GLU A 78 23.04 -38.37 -4.34
CA GLU A 78 22.03 -38.03 -3.33
C GLU A 78 22.11 -36.55 -2.93
N ILE A 79 23.31 -36.04 -2.66
CA ILE A 79 23.52 -34.62 -2.31
C ILE A 79 23.14 -33.70 -3.47
N ALA A 80 23.55 -34.03 -4.70
CA ALA A 80 23.17 -33.27 -5.89
C ALA A 80 21.64 -33.24 -6.09
N GLY A 81 20.95 -34.34 -5.77
CA GLY A 81 19.49 -34.40 -5.77
C GLY A 81 18.87 -33.42 -4.79
N LYS A 82 19.35 -33.40 -3.53
CA LYS A 82 18.88 -32.48 -2.49
C LYS A 82 19.14 -31.02 -2.86
N ILE A 83 20.33 -30.70 -3.38
CA ILE A 83 20.66 -29.35 -3.85
C ILE A 83 19.68 -28.90 -4.94
N LYS A 84 19.41 -29.76 -5.93
CA LYS A 84 18.48 -29.44 -7.01
C LYS A 84 17.04 -29.23 -6.53
N SER A 85 16.59 -30.04 -5.56
CA SER A 85 15.29 -29.85 -4.90
C SER A 85 15.23 -28.51 -4.16
N ALA A 86 16.22 -28.21 -3.31
CA ALA A 86 16.28 -26.95 -2.58
C ALA A 86 16.36 -25.73 -3.52
N GLN A 87 17.11 -25.80 -4.62
CA GLN A 87 17.15 -24.77 -5.66
C GLN A 87 15.79 -24.55 -6.34
N SER A 88 15.01 -25.61 -6.52
CA SER A 88 13.65 -25.51 -7.09
C SER A 88 12.71 -24.78 -6.12
N GLU A 89 12.74 -25.15 -4.84
CA GLU A 89 11.96 -24.48 -3.79
C GLU A 89 12.36 -23.00 -3.62
N LEU A 90 13.67 -22.71 -3.68
CA LEU A 90 14.19 -21.34 -3.63
C LEU A 90 13.65 -20.50 -4.79
N SER A 91 13.58 -21.07 -6.01
CA SER A 91 12.98 -20.40 -7.16
C SER A 91 11.49 -20.11 -6.96
N GLU A 92 10.75 -20.99 -6.29
CA GLU A 92 9.33 -20.77 -5.99
C GLU A 92 9.15 -19.64 -4.96
N ILE A 93 9.97 -19.62 -3.91
CA ILE A 93 9.96 -18.54 -2.91
C ILE A 93 10.28 -17.19 -3.57
N ASN A 94 11.29 -17.13 -4.44
CA ASN A 94 11.63 -15.91 -5.17
C ASN A 94 10.49 -15.41 -6.05
N ALA A 95 9.80 -16.30 -6.77
CA ALA A 95 8.64 -15.93 -7.58
C ALA A 95 7.48 -15.40 -6.71
N ASN A 96 7.28 -15.98 -5.52
CA ASN A 96 6.29 -15.48 -4.56
C ASN A 96 6.66 -14.08 -4.08
N ILE A 97 7.91 -13.84 -3.65
CA ILE A 97 8.39 -12.52 -3.22
C ILE A 97 8.17 -11.48 -4.32
N GLU A 98 8.56 -11.76 -5.56
CA GLU A 98 8.36 -10.84 -6.69
C GLU A 98 6.89 -10.46 -6.88
N LYS A 99 5.99 -11.45 -6.77
CA LYS A 99 4.55 -11.20 -6.83
C LYS A 99 4.08 -10.32 -5.67
N LEU A 100 4.52 -10.61 -4.45
CA LEU A 100 4.17 -9.81 -3.26
C LEU A 100 4.65 -8.36 -3.39
N GLU A 101 5.86 -8.15 -3.92
CA GLU A 101 6.41 -6.82 -4.14
C GLU A 101 5.64 -6.01 -5.19
N ASN A 102 5.16 -6.66 -6.24
CA ASN A 102 4.32 -6.00 -7.25
C ASN A 102 2.97 -5.59 -6.66
N GLU A 103 2.32 -6.47 -5.90
CA GLU A 103 1.09 -6.15 -5.17
C GLU A 103 1.30 -5.01 -4.16
N ARG A 104 2.44 -4.98 -3.47
CA ARG A 104 2.83 -3.87 -2.57
C ARG A 104 2.96 -2.54 -3.33
N LYS A 105 3.58 -2.54 -4.52
CA LYS A 105 3.73 -1.34 -5.36
C LYS A 105 2.36 -0.82 -5.82
N GLU A 106 1.47 -1.71 -6.24
CA GLU A 106 0.10 -1.33 -6.62
C GLU A 106 -0.65 -0.67 -5.45
N LEU A 107 -0.54 -1.24 -4.24
CA LEU A 107 -1.13 -0.64 -3.05
C LEU A 107 -0.53 0.74 -2.73
N GLU A 108 0.77 0.92 -2.87
CA GLU A 108 1.44 2.22 -2.68
C GLU A 108 0.93 3.27 -3.69
N GLU A 109 0.71 2.88 -4.95
CA GLU A 109 0.09 3.76 -5.95
C GLU A 109 -1.35 4.13 -5.57
N THR A 110 -2.15 3.17 -5.08
CA THR A 110 -3.51 3.48 -4.61
C THR A 110 -3.50 4.45 -3.43
N LYS A 111 -2.56 4.32 -2.50
CA LYS A 111 -2.40 5.23 -1.37
C LYS A 111 -2.07 6.65 -1.83
N ASN A 112 -1.11 6.79 -2.73
CA ASN A 112 -0.75 8.08 -3.32
C ASN A 112 -1.95 8.74 -4.04
N ASN A 113 -2.71 7.97 -4.82
CA ASN A 113 -3.92 8.47 -5.48
C ASN A 113 -4.99 8.93 -4.49
N VAL A 114 -5.21 8.19 -3.38
CA VAL A 114 -6.13 8.59 -2.30
C VAL A 114 -5.67 9.90 -1.66
N GLU A 115 -4.36 10.06 -1.42
CA GLU A 115 -3.83 11.29 -0.83
C GLU A 115 -3.96 12.49 -1.77
N GLU A 116 -3.66 12.33 -3.05
CA GLU A 116 -3.79 13.39 -4.06
C GLU A 116 -5.24 13.84 -4.24
N THR A 117 -6.17 12.88 -4.37
CA THR A 117 -7.61 13.19 -4.50
C THR A 117 -8.16 13.88 -3.25
N LYS A 118 -7.72 13.48 -2.05
CA LYS A 118 -8.04 14.16 -0.79
C LYS A 118 -7.51 15.60 -0.77
N LYS A 119 -6.25 15.82 -1.18
CA LYS A 119 -5.64 17.17 -1.27
C LYS A 119 -6.41 18.05 -2.24
N GLU A 120 -6.76 17.54 -3.42
CA GLU A 120 -7.54 18.29 -4.41
C GLU A 120 -8.94 18.63 -3.90
N TYR A 121 -9.62 17.67 -3.26
CA TYR A 121 -10.93 17.89 -2.63
C TYR A 121 -10.89 19.05 -1.62
N ILE A 122 -9.92 19.04 -0.69
CA ILE A 122 -9.72 20.11 0.30
C ILE A 122 -9.43 21.46 -0.37
N LYS A 123 -8.59 21.47 -1.42
CA LYS A 123 -8.28 22.68 -2.19
C LYS A 123 -9.53 23.27 -2.85
N ASN A 124 -10.38 22.44 -3.44
CA ASN A 124 -11.63 22.85 -4.06
C ASN A 124 -12.63 23.41 -3.03
N LEU A 125 -12.73 22.78 -1.86
CA LEU A 125 -13.52 23.30 -0.74
C LEU A 125 -13.05 24.67 -0.27
N SER A 126 -11.74 24.86 -0.13
CA SER A 126 -11.17 26.14 0.30
C SER A 126 -11.48 27.26 -0.72
N SER A 127 -11.41 26.95 -2.02
CA SER A 127 -11.70 27.87 -3.12
C SER A 127 -13.18 28.26 -3.15
N PHE A 128 -14.08 27.29 -2.95
CA PHE A 128 -15.52 27.54 -2.85
C PHE A 128 -15.89 28.40 -1.63
N ARG A 129 -15.29 28.13 -0.46
CA ARG A 129 -15.47 28.94 0.75
C ARG A 129 -14.98 30.38 0.56
N ARG A 130 -13.85 30.60 -0.12
CA ARG A 130 -13.34 31.95 -0.47
C ARG A 130 -14.29 32.71 -1.40
N CYS A 131 -14.83 32.06 -2.43
CA CYS A 131 -15.79 32.66 -3.36
C CYS A 131 -17.08 33.13 -2.65
N LYS A 132 -17.62 32.32 -1.73
CA LYS A 132 -18.80 32.71 -0.92
C LYS A 132 -18.53 33.89 0.01
N LYS A 133 -17.37 33.94 0.70
CA LYS A 133 -16.99 35.07 1.55
C LYS A 133 -16.88 36.38 0.76
N GLY A 134 -16.34 36.34 -0.46
CA GLY A 134 -16.24 37.50 -1.35
C GLY A 134 -17.61 38.06 -1.77
N LYS A 135 -18.56 37.19 -2.15
CA LYS A 135 -19.93 37.59 -2.53
C LYS A 135 -20.69 38.23 -1.36
N ARG A 136 -20.57 37.68 -0.14
CA ARG A 136 -21.21 38.24 1.06
C ARG A 136 -20.68 39.63 1.44
N LYS A 137 -19.36 39.86 1.34
CA LYS A 137 -18.77 41.18 1.61
C LYS A 137 -19.22 42.25 0.60
N LYS A 138 -19.33 41.91 -0.69
CA LYS A 138 -19.83 42.86 -1.71
C LYS A 138 -21.30 43.22 -1.48
N ALA A 139 -22.13 42.26 -1.10
CA ALA A 139 -23.54 42.51 -0.78
C ALA A 139 -23.73 43.42 0.45
N SER A 140 -22.92 43.27 1.51
CA SER A 140 -23.04 44.13 2.70
C SER A 140 -22.51 45.55 2.50
N ILE A 141 -21.58 45.76 1.57
CA ILE A 141 -21.10 47.10 1.20
C ILE A 141 -22.16 47.83 0.36
N PHE A 142 -22.82 47.11 -0.56
CA PHE A 142 -23.85 47.68 -1.42
C PHE A 142 -25.07 48.17 -0.62
N THR A 143 -25.53 47.40 0.38
CA THR A 143 -26.67 47.79 1.23
C THR A 143 -26.36 48.94 2.19
N ARG A 144 -25.09 49.14 2.56
CA ARG A 144 -24.66 50.31 3.36
C ARG A 144 -24.48 51.60 2.56
N LYS A 145 -24.34 51.52 1.23
CA LYS A 145 -24.22 52.70 0.34
C LYS A 145 -25.56 53.26 -0.14
N GLN A 146 -26.67 52.55 0.11
CA GLN A 146 -28.03 52.98 -0.26
C GLN A 146 -28.87 53.49 0.93
N LYS A 147 -28.25 53.68 2.10
CA LYS A 147 -28.78 54.47 3.22
C LYS A 147 -27.97 55.74 3.34
#